data_AF-A0A959EH49-F1
#
_entry.id   AF-A0A959EH49-F1
#
_cell.length_a   1.000
_cell.length_b   1.000
_cell.length_c   1.000
_cell.angle_alpha   90.00
_cell.angle_beta   90.00
_cell.angle_gamma   90.00
#
_symmetry.space_group_name_H-M   'P 1'
#
loop_
_entity.id
_entity.type
_entity.pdbx_description
1 polymer ?
#
loop_
_entity_poly.entity_id
_entity_poly.type
_entity_poly.pdbx_seq_one_letter_code
_entity_poly.pdbx_strand_id
1 'polypeptide(L)'
;MLPKITQWFRLQNRNPFKVRNWDWKRAVQLERWATGLDRLATIALKLGTLFLIVIAMVLASRIFQDQGYVLESFSVPAQLEESGYKGEVVARKVQDEVLALKDLASSVKEDSLQLAGNQQPDLNVAVMGIGVSLRSITYHLREMFGRPNHLIHGEITRLDDEYALTLRMTGYPTHSATVRVEEGREKASLDSLLRRGAELIITNTDPYRLAVVKYQQGKNDEALELVRIILRSRPQEAHWAYLAWGSILEEQGKPELALEKFENALRSNPDFALGYIRKAWLLNGLGRQEEAVAAMRKGIALDPENIDRWTGLGWLLHKM
;
A
#
# COMPACT_ATOMS: atom_id res chain seq x y z
N MET A 1 -41.86 14.28 -30.99
CA MET A 1 -43.22 14.77 -31.36
C MET A 1 -43.10 15.99 -32.29
N LEU A 2 -42.46 15.83 -33.46
CA LEU A 2 -42.26 16.85 -34.49
C LEU A 2 -42.90 16.42 -35.85
N PRO A 3 -44.24 16.27 -35.96
CA PRO A 3 -44.84 16.38 -37.30
C PRO A 3 -46.14 17.20 -37.38
N LYS A 4 -46.64 17.80 -36.30
CA LYS A 4 -47.94 18.51 -36.33
C LYS A 4 -47.87 19.98 -36.78
N ILE A 5 -46.69 20.61 -36.79
CA ILE A 5 -46.55 22.04 -37.11
C ILE A 5 -46.54 22.29 -38.63
N THR A 6 -46.00 21.37 -39.43
CA THR A 6 -45.91 21.50 -40.89
C THR A 6 -47.26 21.31 -41.61
N GLN A 7 -48.22 20.62 -40.99
CA GLN A 7 -49.54 20.37 -41.59
C GLN A 7 -50.50 21.56 -41.43
N TRP A 8 -50.32 22.36 -40.37
CA TRP A 8 -51.11 23.58 -40.13
C TRP A 8 -50.76 24.71 -41.12
N PHE A 9 -49.51 24.77 -41.58
CA PHE A 9 -49.02 25.81 -42.49
C PHE A 9 -49.51 25.69 -43.95
N ARG A 10 -50.03 24.52 -44.37
CA ARG A 10 -50.44 24.31 -45.78
C ARG A 10 -51.87 24.78 -46.09
N LEU A 11 -52.66 25.10 -45.06
CA LEU A 11 -54.07 25.54 -45.20
C LEU A 11 -54.29 27.06 -45.12
N GLN A 12 -53.26 27.85 -44.77
CA GLN A 12 -53.42 29.30 -44.59
C GLN A 12 -53.10 30.15 -45.83
N ASN A 13 -52.72 29.53 -46.96
CA ASN A 13 -52.27 30.26 -48.14
C ASN A 13 -53.42 30.62 -49.13
N ARG A 14 -54.51 31.19 -48.60
CA ARG A 14 -55.59 31.81 -49.38
C ARG A 14 -56.14 33.04 -48.67
N ASN A 15 -55.32 34.09 -48.53
CA ASN A 15 -55.79 35.48 -48.63
C ASN A 15 -54.60 36.45 -48.62
N PRO A 16 -54.47 37.34 -49.61
CA PRO A 16 -53.47 38.39 -49.59
C PRO A 16 -54.00 39.57 -48.78
N PHE A 17 -53.28 40.00 -47.75
CA PHE A 17 -53.14 41.37 -47.23
C PHE A 17 -52.93 41.40 -45.70
N LYS A 18 -51.81 42.04 -45.32
CA LYS A 18 -51.38 42.52 -43.99
C LYS A 18 -51.07 41.46 -42.92
N VAL A 19 -49.80 41.01 -42.90
CA VAL A 19 -49.14 40.61 -41.65
C VAL A 19 -48.14 41.68 -41.25
N ARG A 20 -48.49 42.36 -40.15
CA ARG A 20 -47.70 43.32 -39.37
C ARG A 20 -46.39 42.67 -38.93
N ASN A 21 -45.26 43.31 -39.22
CA ASN A 21 -43.89 42.90 -38.90
C ASN A 21 -43.76 42.25 -37.52
N TRP A 22 -43.89 40.93 -37.44
CA TRP A 22 -43.42 40.16 -36.30
C TRP A 22 -41.91 40.03 -36.50
N ASP A 23 -41.14 40.55 -35.54
CA ASP A 23 -39.68 40.68 -35.60
C ASP A 23 -39.02 39.30 -35.60
N TRP A 24 -39.03 38.65 -36.77
CA TRP A 24 -38.51 37.30 -37.02
C TRP A 24 -37.06 37.16 -36.58
N LYS A 25 -36.30 38.26 -36.56
CA LYS A 25 -34.94 38.33 -36.05
C LYS A 25 -34.87 38.02 -34.55
N ARG A 26 -35.84 38.49 -33.75
CA ARG A 26 -35.94 38.19 -32.31
C ARG A 26 -36.36 36.75 -32.05
N ALA A 27 -37.28 36.20 -32.84
CA ALA A 27 -37.69 34.79 -32.73
C ALA A 27 -36.52 33.84 -33.06
N VAL A 28 -35.80 34.10 -34.15
CA VAL A 28 -34.59 33.35 -34.53
C VAL A 28 -33.46 33.53 -33.51
N GLN A 29 -33.32 34.71 -32.89
CA GLN A 29 -32.38 34.90 -31.78
C GLN A 29 -32.76 34.03 -30.58
N LEU A 30 -34.01 34.07 -30.11
CA LEU A 30 -34.47 33.29 -28.95
C LEU A 30 -34.29 31.78 -29.16
N GLU A 31 -34.52 31.27 -30.37
CA GLU A 31 -34.29 29.86 -30.72
C GLU A 31 -32.79 29.51 -30.74
N ARG A 32 -31.93 30.43 -31.17
CA ARG A 32 -30.45 30.28 -31.07
C ARG A 32 -29.96 30.31 -29.63
N TRP A 33 -30.57 31.11 -28.75
CA TRP A 33 -30.24 31.15 -27.33
C TRP A 33 -30.70 29.87 -26.61
N ALA A 34 -31.90 29.37 -26.90
CA ALA A 34 -32.40 28.10 -26.36
C ALA A 34 -31.52 26.91 -26.78
N THR A 35 -31.19 26.81 -28.07
CA THR A 35 -30.27 25.77 -28.57
C THR A 35 -28.83 25.93 -28.06
N GLY A 36 -28.39 27.15 -27.74
CA GLY A 36 -27.13 27.41 -27.06
C GLY A 36 -27.10 26.91 -25.62
N LEU A 37 -28.17 27.14 -24.86
CA LEU A 37 -28.32 26.68 -23.48
C LEU A 37 -28.39 25.13 -23.39
N ASP A 38 -29.09 24.47 -24.32
CA ASP A 38 -29.13 23.00 -24.38
C ASP A 38 -27.75 22.40 -24.71
N ARG A 39 -26.97 23.05 -25.58
CA ARG A 39 -25.58 22.65 -25.84
C ARG A 39 -24.69 22.80 -24.59
N LEU A 40 -24.88 23.88 -23.82
CA LEU A 40 -24.15 24.08 -22.57
C LEU A 40 -24.53 23.03 -21.51
N ALA A 41 -25.82 22.70 -21.38
CA ALA A 41 -26.31 21.67 -20.46
C ALA A 41 -25.76 20.27 -20.82
N THR A 42 -25.74 19.93 -22.12
CA THR A 42 -25.18 18.65 -22.58
C THR A 42 -23.66 18.58 -22.41
N ILE A 43 -22.94 19.68 -22.60
CA ILE A 43 -21.49 19.76 -22.30
C ILE A 43 -21.26 19.60 -20.79
N ALA A 44 -22.04 20.28 -19.94
CA ALA A 44 -21.93 20.15 -18.49
C ALA A 44 -22.21 18.71 -18.01
N LEU A 45 -23.21 18.04 -18.58
CA LEU A 45 -23.51 16.64 -18.27
C LEU A 45 -22.38 15.70 -18.73
N LYS A 46 -21.79 15.95 -19.90
CA LYS A 46 -20.63 15.19 -20.39
C LYS A 46 -19.38 15.41 -19.53
N LEU A 47 -19.15 16.64 -19.07
CA LEU A 47 -18.05 16.95 -18.15
C LEU A 47 -18.28 16.32 -16.78
N GLY A 48 -19.51 16.36 -16.25
CA GLY A 48 -19.86 15.72 -14.98
C GLY A 48 -19.75 14.19 -15.03
N THR A 49 -20.18 13.57 -16.12
CA THR A 49 -20.01 12.12 -16.33
C THR A 49 -18.54 11.73 -16.51
N LEU A 50 -17.76 12.51 -17.27
CA LEU A 50 -16.32 12.30 -17.38
C LEU A 50 -15.63 12.44 -16.01
N PHE A 51 -16.02 13.43 -15.21
CA PHE A 51 -15.51 13.63 -13.86
C PHE A 51 -15.83 12.44 -12.94
N LEU A 52 -17.06 11.92 -13.00
CA LEU A 52 -17.44 10.71 -12.27
C LEU A 52 -16.65 9.48 -12.74
N ILE A 53 -16.40 9.35 -14.04
CA ILE A 53 -15.56 8.26 -14.58
C ILE A 53 -14.12 8.40 -14.09
N VAL A 54 -13.55 9.61 -14.07
CA VAL A 54 -12.20 9.85 -13.54
C VAL A 54 -12.14 9.53 -12.06
N ILE A 55 -13.12 9.97 -11.26
CA ILE A 55 -13.21 9.62 -9.84
C ILE A 55 -13.32 8.10 -9.67
N ALA A 56 -14.19 7.45 -10.44
CA ALA A 56 -14.36 6.00 -10.40
C ALA A 56 -13.06 5.29 -10.81
N MET A 57 -12.32 5.80 -11.80
CA MET A 57 -11.04 5.28 -12.25
C MET A 57 -9.93 5.50 -11.21
N VAL A 58 -9.93 6.63 -10.50
CA VAL A 58 -9.00 6.90 -9.39
C VAL A 58 -9.32 6.00 -8.19
N LEU A 59 -10.59 5.87 -7.81
CA LEU A 59 -11.05 4.98 -6.75
C LEU A 59 -10.76 3.52 -7.10
N ALA A 60 -11.04 3.11 -8.33
CA ALA A 60 -10.65 1.81 -8.87
C ALA A 60 -9.14 1.65 -8.78
N SER A 61 -8.34 2.59 -9.28
CA SER A 61 -6.88 2.52 -9.21
C SER A 61 -6.38 2.38 -7.77
N ARG A 62 -6.98 3.07 -6.80
CA ARG A 62 -6.64 2.92 -5.38
C ARG A 62 -7.00 1.53 -4.85
N ILE A 63 -8.25 1.09 -5.05
CA ILE A 63 -8.74 -0.24 -4.65
C ILE A 63 -7.95 -1.38 -5.32
N PHE A 64 -7.48 -1.16 -6.55
CA PHE A 64 -6.68 -2.11 -7.33
C PHE A 64 -5.17 -2.00 -7.03
N GLN A 65 -4.70 -0.90 -6.42
CA GLN A 65 -3.33 -0.75 -5.93
C GLN A 65 -3.15 -1.33 -4.52
N ASP A 66 -4.21 -1.41 -3.70
CA ASP A 66 -4.17 -2.05 -2.39
C ASP A 66 -3.84 -3.56 -2.49
N GLN A 67 -2.55 -3.88 -2.46
CA GLN A 67 -2.00 -5.24 -2.38
C GLN A 67 -2.13 -5.81 -0.94
N GLY A 68 -3.26 -5.55 -0.28
CA GLY A 68 -3.49 -6.06 1.07
C GLY A 68 -3.49 -7.58 1.08
N TYR A 69 -2.72 -8.19 1.98
CA TYR A 69 -2.74 -9.63 2.19
C TYR A 69 -3.91 -9.94 3.12
N VAL A 70 -4.70 -10.95 2.77
CA VAL A 70 -5.77 -11.45 3.62
C VAL A 70 -5.24 -12.66 4.37
N LEU A 71 -5.29 -12.59 5.70
CA LEU A 71 -4.92 -13.70 6.57
C LEU A 71 -6.17 -14.55 6.83
N GLU A 72 -6.18 -15.77 6.31
CA GLU A 72 -7.28 -16.71 6.52
C GLU A 72 -7.14 -17.43 7.85
N SER A 73 -8.21 -18.13 8.26
CA SER A 73 -8.16 -19.03 9.41
C SER A 73 -7.14 -20.14 9.19
N PHE A 74 -6.38 -20.45 10.23
CA PHE A 74 -5.36 -21.48 10.16
C PHE A 74 -5.98 -22.86 10.38
N SER A 75 -5.45 -23.89 9.72
CA SER A 75 -5.75 -25.28 10.08
C SER A 75 -4.99 -25.63 11.36
N VAL A 76 -5.68 -26.15 12.38
CA VAL A 76 -5.12 -26.43 13.69
C VAL A 76 -5.57 -27.83 14.14
N PRO A 77 -4.73 -28.63 14.83
CA PRO A 77 -5.12 -29.94 15.33
C PRO A 77 -6.20 -29.83 16.41
N ALA A 78 -7.10 -30.82 16.48
CA ALA A 78 -8.23 -30.82 17.41
C ALA A 78 -7.82 -30.59 18.88
N GLN A 79 -6.67 -31.12 19.30
CA GLN A 79 -6.16 -30.94 20.66
C GLN A 79 -5.86 -29.46 21.00
N LEU A 80 -5.41 -28.69 20.01
CA LEU A 80 -5.17 -27.26 20.17
C LEU A 80 -6.48 -26.46 20.08
N GLU A 81 -7.45 -26.91 19.29
CA GLU A 81 -8.78 -26.28 19.27
C GLU A 81 -9.50 -26.39 20.62
N GLU A 82 -9.41 -27.56 21.27
CA GLU A 82 -9.96 -27.81 22.62
C GLU A 82 -9.33 -26.91 23.69
N SER A 83 -8.05 -26.55 23.51
CA SER A 83 -7.33 -25.60 24.39
C SER A 83 -7.54 -24.13 24.02
N GLY A 84 -8.44 -23.83 23.07
CA GLY A 84 -8.85 -22.47 22.71
C GLY A 84 -8.07 -21.86 21.54
N TYR A 85 -7.15 -22.58 20.91
CA TYR A 85 -6.42 -22.14 19.72
C TYR A 85 -7.16 -22.53 18.44
N LYS A 86 -8.40 -22.06 18.31
CA LYS A 86 -9.14 -22.19 17.04
C LYS A 86 -8.38 -21.47 15.92
N GLY A 87 -8.54 -21.93 14.68
CA GLY A 87 -7.87 -21.36 13.51
C GLY A 87 -7.96 -19.85 13.36
N GLU A 88 -9.11 -19.26 13.68
CA GLU A 88 -9.31 -17.80 13.68
C GLU A 88 -8.52 -17.07 14.77
N VAL A 89 -8.40 -17.67 15.95
CA VAL A 89 -7.64 -17.11 17.08
C VAL A 89 -6.15 -17.14 16.77
N VAL A 90 -5.68 -18.22 16.14
CA VAL A 90 -4.30 -18.35 15.66
C VAL A 90 -4.01 -17.28 14.59
N ALA A 91 -4.89 -17.13 13.59
CA ALA A 91 -4.75 -16.09 12.58
C ALA A 91 -4.65 -14.69 13.23
N ARG A 92 -5.53 -14.37 14.19
CA ARG A 92 -5.48 -13.10 14.91
C ARG A 92 -4.17 -12.90 15.68
N LYS A 93 -3.70 -13.92 16.41
CA LYS A 93 -2.43 -13.84 17.14
C LYS A 93 -1.25 -13.61 16.19
N VAL A 94 -1.23 -14.27 15.04
CA VAL A 94 -0.19 -14.04 14.01
C VAL A 94 -0.28 -12.62 13.46
N GLN A 95 -1.49 -12.12 13.21
CA GLN A 95 -1.70 -10.72 12.80
C GLN A 95 -1.17 -9.74 13.86
N ASP A 96 -1.48 -9.96 15.14
CA ASP A 96 -1.01 -9.14 16.24
C ASP A 96 0.52 -9.12 16.33
N GLU A 97 1.19 -10.27 16.16
CA GLU A 97 2.66 -10.35 16.12
C GLU A 97 3.23 -9.62 14.88
N VAL A 98 2.59 -9.72 13.72
CA VAL A 98 3.02 -8.96 12.53
C VAL A 98 2.92 -7.46 12.78
N LEU A 99 1.81 -6.99 13.36
CA LEU A 99 1.62 -5.58 13.70
C LEU A 99 2.66 -5.13 14.73
N ALA A 100 2.90 -5.92 15.78
CA ALA A 100 3.91 -5.62 16.79
C ALA A 100 5.32 -5.48 16.18
N LEU A 101 5.70 -6.37 15.24
CA LEU A 101 6.97 -6.28 14.53
C LEU A 101 7.06 -5.02 13.64
N LYS A 102 5.96 -4.60 13.03
CA LYS A 102 5.93 -3.36 12.24
C LYS A 102 6.08 -2.11 13.10
N ASP A 103 5.40 -2.07 14.24
CA ASP A 103 5.47 -0.95 15.17
C ASP A 103 6.89 -0.78 15.71
N LEU A 104 7.55 -1.89 16.04
CA LEU A 104 8.96 -1.91 16.45
C LEU A 104 9.88 -1.29 15.39
N ALA A 105 9.64 -1.59 14.10
CA ALA A 105 10.48 -1.08 13.02
C ALA A 105 10.47 0.46 12.93
N SER A 106 9.41 1.14 13.40
CA SER A 106 9.25 2.61 13.34
C SER A 106 9.71 3.20 12.00
N SER A 107 9.31 2.54 10.90
CA SER A 107 9.85 2.80 9.56
C SER A 107 9.00 3.82 8.80
N VAL A 108 9.67 4.76 8.13
CA VAL A 108 9.03 5.73 7.22
C VAL A 108 8.69 5.14 5.85
N LYS A 109 9.04 3.87 5.58
CA LYS A 109 8.62 3.17 4.36
C LYS A 109 7.10 3.04 4.36
N GLU A 110 6.44 3.25 3.22
CA GLU A 110 4.99 3.04 3.10
C GLU A 110 4.61 1.59 3.48
N ASP A 111 3.48 1.40 4.16
CA ASP A 111 3.03 0.06 4.57
C ASP A 111 2.40 -0.69 3.40
N SER A 112 3.18 -1.57 2.79
CA SER A 112 2.73 -2.43 1.69
C SER A 112 1.88 -3.62 2.17
N LEU A 113 1.88 -3.94 3.47
CA LEU A 113 1.21 -5.11 4.00
C LEU A 113 -0.04 -4.69 4.80
N GLN A 114 -1.15 -4.40 4.13
CA GLN A 114 -2.42 -4.26 4.86
C GLN A 114 -2.99 -5.66 5.17
N LEU A 115 -2.91 -6.11 6.42
CA LEU A 115 -3.55 -7.35 6.87
C LEU A 115 -5.02 -7.08 7.18
N ALA A 116 -5.91 -7.50 6.30
CA ALA A 116 -7.35 -7.42 6.54
C ALA A 116 -7.77 -8.61 7.42
N GLY A 117 -7.97 -8.36 8.72
CA GLY A 117 -8.68 -9.29 9.61
C GLY A 117 -10.20 -9.27 9.37
N ASN A 118 -10.92 -10.27 9.87
CA ASN A 118 -12.39 -10.36 9.80
C ASN A 118 -13.16 -9.25 10.58
N GLN A 119 -12.50 -8.15 10.98
CA GLN A 119 -13.06 -7.12 11.87
C GLN A 119 -13.50 -5.81 11.21
N GLN A 120 -13.20 -5.56 9.93
CA GLN A 120 -13.95 -4.52 9.23
C GLN A 120 -15.33 -5.08 8.91
N PRO A 121 -16.43 -4.45 9.37
CA PRO A 121 -17.76 -4.89 9.01
C PRO A 121 -17.81 -4.91 7.49
N ASP A 122 -17.88 -6.13 6.92
CA ASP A 122 -18.15 -6.31 5.51
C ASP A 122 -19.44 -5.53 5.28
N LEU A 123 -19.35 -4.40 4.56
CA LEU A 123 -20.54 -3.69 4.13
C LEU A 123 -21.28 -4.67 3.22
N ASN A 124 -22.21 -5.40 3.80
CA ASN A 124 -23.13 -6.27 3.11
C ASN A 124 -24.10 -5.34 2.39
N VAL A 125 -23.71 -4.92 1.19
CA VAL A 125 -24.60 -4.18 0.31
C VAL A 125 -25.57 -5.20 -0.24
N ALA A 126 -26.73 -5.32 0.42
CA ALA A 126 -27.82 -6.19 -0.02
C ALA A 126 -28.41 -5.65 -1.33
N VAL A 127 -27.75 -5.90 -2.45
CA VAL A 127 -28.32 -5.64 -3.78
C VAL A 127 -29.15 -6.87 -4.16
N MET A 128 -30.48 -6.73 -4.16
CA MET A 128 -31.43 -7.74 -4.65
C MET A 128 -31.40 -9.10 -3.91
N GLY A 129 -31.29 -9.11 -2.58
CA GLY A 129 -31.52 -10.33 -1.77
C GLY A 129 -30.41 -11.39 -1.82
N ILE A 130 -29.35 -11.16 -2.58
CA ILE A 130 -28.12 -11.97 -2.53
C ILE A 130 -27.18 -11.23 -1.57
N GLY A 131 -26.90 -11.82 -0.41
CA GLY A 131 -26.02 -11.25 0.60
C GLY A 131 -24.55 -11.30 0.17
N VAL A 132 -24.19 -10.56 -0.87
CA VAL A 132 -22.81 -10.47 -1.36
C VAL A 132 -22.10 -9.35 -0.59
N SER A 133 -20.98 -9.68 0.06
CA SER A 133 -20.18 -8.66 0.73
C SER A 133 -19.36 -7.85 -0.27
N LEU A 134 -19.08 -6.58 0.07
CA LEU A 134 -18.20 -5.74 -0.74
C LEU A 134 -16.84 -6.41 -1.01
N ARG A 135 -16.36 -7.23 -0.06
CA ARG A 135 -15.13 -8.02 -0.17
C ARG A 135 -15.24 -9.15 -1.19
N SER A 136 -16.37 -9.84 -1.25
CA SER A 136 -16.63 -10.86 -2.29
C SER A 136 -16.71 -10.21 -3.68
N ILE A 137 -17.31 -9.02 -3.78
CA ILE A 137 -17.34 -8.25 -5.03
C ILE A 137 -15.92 -7.85 -5.44
N THR A 138 -15.12 -7.27 -4.54
CA THR A 138 -13.73 -6.89 -4.86
C THR A 138 -12.85 -8.10 -5.16
N TYR A 139 -13.05 -9.23 -4.46
CA TYR A 139 -12.39 -10.51 -4.73
C TYR A 139 -12.65 -10.97 -6.17
N HIS A 140 -13.92 -11.09 -6.57
CA HIS A 140 -14.28 -11.58 -7.90
C HIS A 140 -13.93 -10.58 -9.01
N LEU A 141 -13.99 -9.26 -8.73
CA LEU A 141 -13.51 -8.25 -9.66
C LEU A 141 -12.00 -8.41 -9.91
N ARG A 142 -11.19 -8.56 -8.87
CA ARG A 142 -9.74 -8.77 -9.02
C ARG A 142 -9.42 -10.04 -9.79
N GLU A 143 -10.11 -11.14 -9.49
CA GLU A 143 -9.98 -12.42 -10.19
C GLU A 143 -10.34 -12.28 -11.69
N MET A 144 -11.45 -11.62 -12.01
CA MET A 144 -11.91 -11.38 -13.38
C MET A 144 -10.92 -10.55 -14.20
N PHE A 145 -10.21 -9.62 -13.56
CA PHE A 145 -9.16 -8.81 -14.19
C PHE A 145 -7.74 -9.42 -14.07
N GLY A 146 -7.64 -10.70 -13.69
CA GLY A 146 -6.38 -11.45 -13.68
C GLY A 146 -5.37 -11.02 -12.60
N ARG A 147 -5.84 -10.40 -11.50
CA ARG A 147 -5.00 -10.01 -10.37
C ARG A 147 -5.19 -11.03 -9.23
N PRO A 148 -4.14 -11.78 -8.84
CA PRO A 148 -4.27 -12.78 -7.78
C PRO A 148 -4.56 -12.11 -6.43
N ASN A 149 -5.44 -12.73 -5.64
CA ASN A 149 -5.61 -12.32 -4.26
C ASN A 149 -4.41 -12.78 -3.44
N HIS A 150 -3.84 -11.86 -2.68
CA HIS A 150 -2.71 -12.11 -1.80
C HIS A 150 -3.22 -12.80 -0.54
N LEU A 151 -3.32 -14.13 -0.58
CA LEU A 151 -3.83 -14.93 0.52
C LEU A 151 -2.68 -15.47 1.35
N ILE A 152 -2.85 -15.48 2.66
CA ILE A 152 -1.96 -16.14 3.61
C ILE A 152 -2.80 -17.18 4.34
N HIS A 153 -2.46 -18.44 4.10
CA HIS A 153 -3.01 -19.58 4.82
C HIS A 153 -1.92 -20.25 5.64
N GLY A 154 -2.28 -20.80 6.80
CA GLY A 154 -1.35 -21.48 7.68
C GLY A 154 -1.91 -22.78 8.23
N GLU A 155 -1.03 -23.73 8.48
CA GLU A 155 -1.37 -25.03 9.04
C GLU A 155 -0.41 -25.33 10.19
N ILE A 156 -0.96 -25.59 11.37
CA ILE A 156 -0.20 -26.05 12.53
C ILE A 156 -0.34 -27.56 12.62
N THR A 157 0.78 -28.25 12.74
CA THR A 157 0.83 -29.71 12.98
C THR A 157 1.66 -29.99 14.23
N ARG A 158 1.27 -30.99 15.01
CA ARG A 158 2.08 -31.52 16.11
C ARG A 158 2.66 -32.86 15.68
N LEU A 159 3.99 -32.96 15.71
CA LEU A 159 4.74 -34.19 15.44
C LEU A 159 5.57 -34.46 16.70
N ASP A 160 5.19 -35.47 17.47
CA ASP A 160 5.80 -35.81 18.76
C ASP A 160 5.90 -34.61 19.71
N ASP A 161 7.14 -34.18 20.00
CA ASP A 161 7.49 -33.04 20.85
C ASP A 161 7.78 -31.76 20.06
N GLU A 162 7.28 -31.64 18.82
CA GLU A 162 7.46 -30.45 17.99
C GLU A 162 6.13 -29.92 17.44
N TYR A 163 5.95 -28.60 17.52
CA TYR A 163 4.97 -27.89 16.72
C TYR A 163 5.62 -27.38 15.44
N ALA A 164 4.97 -27.63 14.31
CA ALA A 164 5.33 -27.05 13.03
C ALA A 164 4.21 -26.14 12.55
N LEU A 165 4.57 -24.97 12.04
CA LEU A 165 3.68 -24.05 11.34
C LEU A 165 4.13 -23.97 9.88
N THR A 166 3.26 -24.39 8.97
CA THR A 166 3.45 -24.30 7.53
C THR A 166 2.62 -23.16 6.98
N LEU A 167 3.27 -22.18 6.36
CA LEU A 167 2.65 -21.01 5.74
C LEU A 167 2.65 -21.13 4.22
N ARG A 168 1.49 -20.88 3.62
CA ARG A 168 1.26 -20.84 2.18
C ARG A 168 0.78 -19.44 1.83
N MET A 169 1.58 -18.73 1.03
CA MET A 169 1.29 -17.35 0.64
C MET A 169 1.25 -17.25 -0.88
N THR A 170 0.23 -16.59 -1.43
CA THR A 170 0.14 -16.39 -2.88
C THR A 170 1.39 -15.67 -3.38
N GLY A 171 2.06 -16.24 -4.38
CA GLY A 171 3.26 -15.66 -5.00
C GLY A 171 4.59 -15.98 -4.31
N TYR A 172 4.58 -16.77 -3.23
CA TYR A 172 5.80 -17.18 -2.52
C TYR A 172 5.86 -18.70 -2.35
N PRO A 173 7.07 -19.29 -2.24
CA PRO A 173 7.21 -20.69 -1.90
C PRO A 173 6.63 -20.96 -0.50
N THR A 174 6.23 -22.21 -0.26
CA THR A 174 5.79 -22.65 1.06
C THR A 174 6.95 -22.56 2.04
N HIS A 175 6.69 -22.00 3.21
CA HIS A 175 7.66 -21.88 4.29
C HIS A 175 7.13 -22.58 5.53
N SER A 176 8.03 -23.20 6.30
CA SER A 176 7.68 -23.83 7.56
C SER A 176 8.62 -23.41 8.68
N ALA A 177 8.07 -23.22 9.86
CA ALA A 177 8.81 -23.02 11.10
C ALA A 177 8.50 -24.18 12.06
N THR A 178 9.50 -24.65 12.79
CA THR A 178 9.31 -25.65 13.86
C THR A 178 9.79 -25.08 15.20
N VAL A 179 9.13 -25.51 16.27
CA VAL A 179 9.47 -25.19 17.66
C VAL A 179 9.28 -26.45 18.50
N ARG A 180 10.29 -26.79 19.29
CA ARG A 180 10.22 -27.90 20.24
C ARG A 180 9.32 -27.52 21.42
N VAL A 181 8.50 -28.47 21.83
CA VAL A 181 7.58 -28.37 22.95
C VAL A 181 8.32 -28.79 24.21
N GLU A 182 8.48 -27.85 25.14
CA GLU A 182 8.98 -28.15 26.48
C GLU A 182 7.78 -28.57 27.36
N GLU A 183 7.95 -29.64 28.14
CA GLU A 183 6.91 -30.10 29.07
C GLU A 183 6.45 -28.97 30.01
N GLY A 184 5.13 -28.77 30.10
CA GLY A 184 4.53 -27.71 30.90
C GLY A 184 4.63 -26.29 30.30
N ARG A 185 5.21 -26.12 29.10
CA ARG A 185 5.37 -24.82 28.42
C ARG A 185 4.74 -24.77 27.03
N GLU A 186 3.72 -25.58 26.76
CA GLU A 186 3.07 -25.66 25.44
C GLU A 186 2.62 -24.30 24.91
N LYS A 187 2.04 -23.45 25.77
CA LYS A 187 1.63 -22.10 25.40
C LYS A 187 2.79 -21.21 24.94
N ALA A 188 3.93 -21.28 25.65
CA ALA A 188 5.11 -20.48 25.29
C ALA A 188 5.73 -20.98 23.98
N SER A 189 5.78 -22.29 23.75
CA SER A 189 6.21 -22.88 22.48
C SER A 189 5.30 -22.44 21.33
N LEU A 190 3.99 -22.39 21.55
CA LEU A 190 3.04 -21.93 20.54
C LEU A 190 3.19 -20.43 20.27
N ASP A 191 3.24 -19.57 21.29
CA ASP A 191 3.46 -18.13 21.09
C ASP A 191 4.80 -17.86 20.34
N SER A 192 5.85 -18.63 20.65
CA SER A 192 7.13 -18.58 19.89
C SER A 192 6.96 -19.00 18.43
N LEU A 193 6.18 -20.05 18.16
CA LEU A 193 5.88 -20.52 16.81
C LEU A 193 5.11 -19.47 16.00
N LEU A 194 4.10 -18.83 16.61
CA LEU A 194 3.31 -17.79 15.97
C LEU A 194 4.16 -16.55 15.64
N ARG A 195 5.03 -16.14 16.56
CA ARG A 195 6.02 -15.10 16.31
C ARG A 195 6.95 -15.46 15.15
N ARG A 196 7.43 -16.71 15.07
CA ARG A 196 8.26 -17.17 13.95
C ARG A 196 7.47 -17.18 12.62
N GLY A 197 6.19 -17.51 12.68
CA GLY A 197 5.26 -17.36 11.55
C GLY A 197 5.13 -15.91 11.09
N ALA A 198 4.96 -14.97 12.02
CA ALA A 198 4.92 -13.55 11.71
C ALA A 198 6.23 -13.05 11.08
N GLU A 199 7.39 -13.49 11.60
CA GLU A 199 8.68 -13.19 10.97
C GLU A 199 8.78 -13.74 9.54
N LEU A 200 8.28 -14.96 9.26
CA LEU A 200 8.23 -15.52 7.91
C LEU A 200 7.33 -14.71 6.97
N ILE A 201 6.17 -14.25 7.46
CA ILE A 201 5.27 -13.38 6.70
C ILE A 201 6.00 -12.08 6.35
N ILE A 202 6.61 -11.40 7.33
CA ILE A 202 7.30 -10.13 7.08
C ILE A 202 8.54 -10.34 6.19
N THR A 203 9.31 -11.41 6.38
CA THR A 203 10.46 -11.75 5.51
C THR A 203 10.05 -11.80 4.04
N ASN A 204 8.86 -12.33 3.77
CA ASN A 204 8.35 -12.46 2.41
C ASN A 204 7.53 -11.28 1.94
N THR A 205 7.08 -10.36 2.79
CA THR A 205 6.20 -9.25 2.38
C THR A 205 6.91 -7.91 2.46
N ASP A 206 7.67 -7.69 3.53
CA ASP A 206 8.56 -6.55 3.71
C ASP A 206 9.81 -6.91 4.54
N PRO A 207 10.80 -7.57 3.92
CA PRO A 207 12.03 -7.95 4.60
C PRO A 207 12.85 -6.77 5.14
N TYR A 208 12.66 -5.54 4.61
CA TYR A 208 13.37 -4.36 5.12
C TYR A 208 12.90 -4.02 6.53
N ARG A 209 11.59 -4.03 6.79
CA ARG A 209 11.05 -3.79 8.14
C ARG A 209 11.60 -4.78 9.15
N LEU A 210 11.63 -6.07 8.78
CA LEU A 210 12.21 -7.08 9.66
C LEU A 210 13.72 -6.85 9.85
N ALA A 211 14.45 -6.43 8.80
CA ALA A 211 15.88 -6.12 8.92
C ALA A 211 16.13 -5.00 9.94
N VAL A 212 15.29 -3.95 9.94
CA VAL A 212 15.34 -2.87 10.94
C VAL A 212 15.08 -3.39 12.35
N VAL A 213 14.08 -4.26 12.54
CA VAL A 213 13.78 -4.86 13.85
C VAL A 213 14.95 -5.71 14.34
N LYS A 214 15.53 -6.57 13.48
CA LYS A 214 16.68 -7.41 13.85
C LYS A 214 17.92 -6.55 14.16
N TYR A 215 18.13 -5.48 13.40
CA TYR A 215 19.17 -4.49 13.64
C TYR A 215 19.00 -3.82 15.02
N GLN A 216 17.81 -3.32 15.36
CA GLN A 216 17.52 -2.74 16.68
C GLN A 216 17.71 -3.74 17.83
N GLN A 217 17.55 -5.04 17.57
CA GLN A 217 17.81 -6.11 18.54
C GLN A 217 19.31 -6.47 18.66
N GLY A 218 20.20 -5.79 17.95
CA GLY A 218 21.63 -6.10 17.88
C GLY A 218 21.97 -7.34 17.05
N LYS A 219 20.99 -7.93 16.35
CA LYS A 219 21.13 -9.15 15.55
C LYS A 219 21.56 -8.81 14.13
N ASN A 220 22.77 -8.25 14.02
CA ASN A 220 23.31 -7.72 12.77
C ASN A 220 23.43 -8.78 11.67
N ASP A 221 23.76 -10.02 12.01
CA ASP A 221 23.86 -11.11 11.02
C ASP A 221 22.49 -11.47 10.44
N GLU A 222 21.44 -11.61 11.27
CA GLU A 222 20.07 -11.84 10.82
C GLU A 222 19.57 -10.68 9.92
N ALA A 223 19.89 -9.44 10.29
CA ALA A 223 19.55 -8.27 9.49
C ALA A 223 20.26 -8.26 8.12
N LEU A 224 21.53 -8.66 8.06
CA LEU A 224 22.29 -8.77 6.82
C LEU A 224 21.77 -9.88 5.90
N GLU A 225 21.25 -10.99 6.45
CA GLU A 225 20.58 -11.99 5.62
C GLU A 225 19.32 -11.41 4.96
N LEU A 226 18.53 -10.63 5.70
CA LEU A 226 17.34 -9.96 5.16
C LEU A 226 17.71 -8.93 4.07
N VAL A 227 18.81 -8.18 4.27
CA VAL A 227 19.39 -7.32 3.23
C VAL A 227 19.70 -8.11 1.95
N ARG A 228 20.34 -9.27 2.06
CA ARG A 228 20.65 -10.12 0.90
C ARG A 228 19.39 -10.68 0.23
N ILE A 229 18.36 -11.00 1.01
CA ILE A 229 17.06 -11.41 0.47
C ILE A 229 16.45 -10.27 -0.37
N ILE A 230 16.44 -9.04 0.12
CA ILE A 230 15.93 -7.88 -0.64
C ILE A 230 16.70 -7.74 -1.95
N LEU A 231 18.04 -7.70 -1.90
CA LEU A 231 18.87 -7.49 -3.09
C LEU A 231 18.69 -8.59 -4.16
N ARG A 232 18.36 -9.81 -3.75
CA ARG A 232 18.17 -10.95 -4.66
C ARG A 232 16.75 -11.03 -5.24
N SER A 233 15.75 -10.80 -4.40
CA SER A 233 14.34 -11.05 -4.73
C SER A 233 13.56 -9.79 -5.11
N ARG A 234 14.05 -8.61 -4.71
CA ARG A 234 13.39 -7.31 -4.87
C ARG A 234 14.37 -6.23 -5.31
N PRO A 235 14.93 -6.31 -6.53
CA PRO A 235 15.89 -5.33 -7.04
C PRO A 235 15.32 -3.90 -7.07
N GLN A 236 14.01 -3.73 -7.22
CA GLN A 236 13.33 -2.43 -7.15
C GLN A 236 13.38 -1.79 -5.75
N GLU A 237 13.59 -2.59 -4.71
CA GLU A 237 13.73 -2.14 -3.32
C GLU A 237 15.19 -2.10 -2.86
N ALA A 238 16.16 -2.23 -3.77
CA ALA A 238 17.58 -2.29 -3.41
C ALA A 238 18.06 -1.06 -2.62
N HIS A 239 17.48 0.12 -2.86
CA HIS A 239 17.76 1.32 -2.08
C HIS A 239 17.47 1.17 -0.57
N TRP A 240 16.40 0.44 -0.19
CA TRP A 240 16.11 0.12 1.22
C TRP A 240 17.12 -0.88 1.80
N ALA A 241 17.52 -1.88 1.01
CA ALA A 241 18.52 -2.86 1.43
C ALA A 241 19.88 -2.21 1.70
N TYR A 242 20.33 -1.33 0.80
CA TYR A 242 21.57 -0.58 0.97
C TYR A 242 21.50 0.41 2.12
N LEU A 243 20.34 1.01 2.40
CA LEU A 243 20.14 1.84 3.58
C LEU A 243 20.34 1.04 4.87
N ALA A 244 19.67 -0.11 5.00
CA ALA A 244 19.83 -0.98 6.17
C ALA A 244 21.28 -1.46 6.32
N TRP A 245 21.92 -1.86 5.22
CA TRP A 245 23.32 -2.27 5.25
C TRP A 245 24.25 -1.13 5.69
N GLY A 246 24.04 0.08 5.18
CA GLY A 246 24.81 1.26 5.59
C GLY A 246 24.68 1.52 7.09
N SER A 247 23.47 1.48 7.64
CA SER A 247 23.24 1.65 9.09
C SER A 247 23.93 0.56 9.93
N ILE A 248 23.89 -0.70 9.49
CA ILE A 248 24.60 -1.79 10.17
C ILE A 248 26.12 -1.55 10.16
N LEU A 249 26.69 -1.08 9.05
CA LEU A 249 28.12 -0.80 8.94
C LEU A 249 28.56 0.42 9.77
N GLU A 250 27.70 1.44 9.84
CA GLU A 250 27.91 2.62 10.68
C GLU A 250 28.03 2.23 12.16
N GLU A 251 27.10 1.40 12.67
CA GLU A 251 27.16 0.89 14.05
C GLU A 251 28.38 0.01 14.32
N GLN A 252 28.82 -0.75 13.31
CA GLN A 252 30.05 -1.55 13.39
C GLN A 252 31.34 -0.71 13.36
N GLY A 253 31.25 0.63 13.31
CA GLY A 253 32.41 1.51 13.26
C GLY A 253 33.14 1.48 11.91
N LYS A 254 32.43 1.20 10.82
CA LYS A 254 32.97 1.16 9.44
C LYS A 254 32.33 2.26 8.58
N PRO A 255 32.52 3.55 8.92
CA PRO A 255 31.78 4.64 8.31
C PRO A 255 32.09 4.84 6.81
N GLU A 256 33.29 4.55 6.33
CA GLU A 256 33.62 4.65 4.90
C GLU A 256 32.85 3.61 4.07
N LEU A 257 32.72 2.38 4.59
CA LEU A 257 31.92 1.34 3.93
C LEU A 257 30.42 1.65 4.02
N ALA A 258 29.97 2.23 5.13
CA ALA A 258 28.60 2.70 5.26
C ALA A 258 28.27 3.78 4.22
N LEU A 259 29.19 4.72 3.99
CA LEU A 259 29.04 5.77 2.99
C LEU A 259 28.89 5.18 1.59
N GLU A 260 29.72 4.19 1.24
CA GLU A 260 29.61 3.46 -0.03
C GLU A 260 28.21 2.83 -0.18
N LYS A 261 27.65 2.22 0.88
CA LYS A 261 26.29 1.65 0.80
C LYS A 261 25.22 2.71 0.67
N PHE A 262 25.30 3.84 1.37
CA PHE A 262 24.36 4.94 1.14
C PHE A 262 24.45 5.51 -0.28
N GLU A 263 25.63 5.55 -0.89
CA GLU A 263 25.78 5.90 -2.30
C GLU A 263 25.17 4.86 -3.23
N ASN A 264 25.30 3.57 -2.92
CA ASN A 264 24.62 2.49 -3.66
C ASN A 264 23.10 2.64 -3.57
N ALA A 265 22.58 3.03 -2.40
CA ALA A 265 21.16 3.30 -2.22
C ALA A 265 20.68 4.42 -3.16
N LEU A 266 21.44 5.52 -3.23
CA LEU A 266 21.13 6.66 -4.09
C LEU A 266 21.36 6.37 -5.59
N ARG A 267 22.28 5.47 -5.94
CA ARG A 267 22.43 4.98 -7.32
C ARG A 267 21.22 4.13 -7.74
N SER A 268 20.69 3.33 -6.82
CA SER A 268 19.49 2.52 -7.07
C SER A 268 18.22 3.37 -7.12
N ASN A 269 18.14 4.44 -6.33
CA ASN A 269 17.01 5.38 -6.34
C ASN A 269 17.53 6.80 -6.06
N PRO A 270 17.73 7.61 -7.12
CA PRO A 270 18.22 8.99 -6.98
C PRO A 270 17.28 9.93 -6.21
N ASP A 271 15.98 9.60 -6.13
CA ASP A 271 14.95 10.39 -5.45
C ASP A 271 14.71 9.90 -4.01
N PHE A 272 15.62 9.08 -3.49
CA PHE A 272 15.49 8.53 -2.15
C PHE A 272 15.96 9.51 -1.07
N ALA A 273 15.04 10.37 -0.63
CA ALA A 273 15.31 11.42 0.34
C ALA A 273 15.98 10.92 1.64
N LEU A 274 15.53 9.77 2.17
CA LEU A 274 16.11 9.16 3.37
C LEU A 274 17.57 8.75 3.19
N GLY A 275 17.97 8.30 2.00
CA GLY A 275 19.36 7.97 1.68
C GLY A 275 20.28 9.19 1.78
N TYR A 276 19.84 10.35 1.28
CA TYR A 276 20.59 11.60 1.41
C TYR A 276 20.74 12.05 2.87
N ILE A 277 19.71 11.86 3.69
CA ILE A 277 19.73 12.21 5.12
C ILE A 277 20.72 11.33 5.87
N ARG A 278 20.68 10.01 5.67
CA ARG A 278 21.65 9.09 6.29
C ARG A 278 23.08 9.40 5.84
N LYS A 279 23.29 9.66 4.56
CA LYS A 279 24.58 10.13 4.04
C LYS A 279 25.04 11.43 4.71
N ALA A 280 24.15 12.41 4.90
CA ALA A 280 24.49 13.67 5.53
C ALA A 280 24.95 13.51 7.00
N TRP A 281 24.22 12.73 7.79
CA TRP A 281 24.59 12.47 9.19
C TRP A 281 25.94 11.76 9.30
N LEU A 282 26.17 10.75 8.46
CA LEU A 282 27.44 10.02 8.42
C LEU A 282 28.61 10.93 8.01
N LEU A 283 28.44 11.75 6.96
CA LEU A 283 29.46 12.70 6.51
C LEU A 283 29.82 13.71 7.58
N ASN A 284 28.85 14.18 8.37
CA ASN A 284 29.12 15.05 9.50
C ASN A 284 29.89 14.33 10.62
N GLY A 285 29.59 13.05 10.88
CA GLY A 285 30.39 12.22 11.78
C GLY A 285 31.85 12.07 11.33
N LEU A 286 32.07 12.02 10.02
CA LEU A 286 33.40 11.99 9.37
C LEU A 286 34.08 13.37 9.27
N GLY A 287 33.46 14.45 9.74
CA GLY A 287 34.01 15.82 9.64
C GLY A 287 33.90 16.46 8.25
N ARG A 288 33.21 15.83 7.30
CA ARG A 288 33.01 16.31 5.92
C ARG A 288 31.78 17.20 5.83
N GLN A 289 31.86 18.36 6.48
CA GLN A 289 30.69 19.16 6.83
C GLN A 289 29.99 19.83 5.65
N GLU A 290 30.76 20.35 4.69
CA GLU A 290 30.21 20.95 3.46
C GLU A 290 29.40 19.92 2.65
N GLU A 291 29.93 18.71 2.53
CA GLU A 291 29.24 17.62 1.84
C GLU A 291 28.00 17.14 2.59
N ALA A 292 28.05 17.14 3.93
CA ALA A 292 26.90 16.83 4.77
C ALA A 292 25.76 17.82 4.55
N VAL A 293 26.05 19.13 4.53
CA VAL A 293 25.06 20.18 4.25
C VAL A 293 24.48 20.03 2.85
N ALA A 294 25.33 19.76 1.85
CA ALA A 294 24.88 19.55 0.47
C ALA A 294 23.94 18.33 0.35
N ALA A 295 24.27 17.22 0.99
CA ALA A 295 23.42 16.03 1.02
C ALA A 295 22.10 16.31 1.75
N MET A 296 22.12 16.98 2.90
CA MET A 296 20.90 17.33 3.65
C MET A 296 19.95 18.21 2.82
N ARG A 297 20.49 19.22 2.12
CA ARG A 297 19.70 20.10 1.23
C ARG A 297 19.03 19.31 0.10
N LYS A 298 19.71 18.31 -0.48
CA LYS A 298 19.09 17.41 -1.49
C LYS A 298 17.96 16.58 -0.89
N GLY A 299 18.16 16.01 0.30
CA GLY A 299 17.11 15.26 1.00
C GLY A 299 15.87 16.12 1.29
N ILE A 300 16.06 17.36 1.74
CA ILE A 300 14.98 18.33 1.96
C ILE A 300 14.25 18.68 0.66
N ALA A 301 14.97 18.88 -0.44
CA ALA A 301 14.34 19.19 -1.73
C ALA A 301 13.42 18.06 -2.24
N LEU A 302 13.73 16.81 -1.89
CA LEU A 302 12.96 15.63 -2.31
C LEU A 302 11.72 15.36 -1.45
N ASP A 303 11.76 15.67 -0.16
CA ASP A 303 10.55 15.75 0.66
C ASP A 303 10.69 16.91 1.67
N PRO A 304 10.12 18.08 1.32
CA PRO A 304 10.27 19.33 2.07
C PRO A 304 9.30 19.44 3.25
N GLU A 305 8.29 18.59 3.32
CA GLU A 305 7.24 18.62 4.35
C GLU A 305 7.71 17.98 5.67
N ASN A 306 8.75 17.15 5.60
CA ASN A 306 9.34 16.52 6.77
C ASN A 306 10.18 17.52 7.60
N ILE A 307 9.58 18.01 8.69
CA ILE A 307 10.15 19.00 9.63
C ILE A 307 11.49 18.54 10.23
N ASP A 308 11.65 17.25 10.53
CA ASP A 308 12.87 16.71 11.16
C ASP A 308 14.13 16.99 10.32
N ARG A 309 13.97 17.09 9.00
CA ARG A 309 15.07 17.36 8.07
C ARG A 309 15.55 18.80 8.16
N TRP A 310 14.63 19.74 8.32
CA TRP A 310 14.97 21.14 8.53
C TRP A 310 15.69 21.35 9.86
N THR A 311 15.24 20.67 10.91
CA THR A 311 15.93 20.64 12.21
C THR A 311 17.34 20.06 12.07
N GLY A 312 17.50 18.97 11.31
CA GLY A 312 18.80 18.37 11.00
C GLY A 312 19.74 19.33 10.27
N LEU A 313 19.25 20.07 9.27
CA LEU A 313 20.04 21.10 8.58
C LEU A 313 20.47 22.23 9.53
N GLY A 314 19.57 22.70 10.40
CA GLY A 314 19.89 23.72 11.40
C GLY A 314 21.01 23.28 12.33
N TRP A 315 20.97 22.01 12.78
CA TRP A 315 22.04 21.44 13.60
C TRP A 315 23.39 21.34 12.85
N LEU A 316 23.37 20.90 11.58
CA LEU A 316 24.58 20.80 10.77
C LEU A 316 25.25 22.16 10.54
N LEU A 317 24.46 23.21 10.30
CA LEU A 317 24.94 24.56 10.07
C LEU A 317 25.44 25.22 11.37
N HIS A 318 24.82 24.94 12.51
CA HIS A 318 25.28 25.47 13.80
C HIS A 318 26.67 24.94 14.19
N LYS A 319 27.00 23.72 13.77
CA LYS A 319 28.28 23.08 14.06
C LYS A 319 29.42 23.57 13.15
N MET A 320 29.14 24.32 12.07
CA MET A 320 30.16 24.84 11.13
C MET A 320 30.87 26.05 11.71
#